data_AF-A0A956S8J9-F1
#
_entry.id   AF-A0A956S8J9-F1
#
_cell.length_a   1.000
_cell.length_b   1.000
_cell.length_c   1.000
_cell.angle_alpha   90.00
_cell.angle_beta   90.00
_cell.angle_gamma   90.00
#
_symmetry.space_group_name_H-M   'P 1'
#
loop_
_entity.id
_entity.type
_entity.pdbx_description
1 polymer ?
#
loop_
_entity_poly.entity_id
_entity_poly.type
_entity_poly.pdbx_seq_one_letter_code
_entity_poly.pdbx_strand_id
1 'polypeptide(L)'
;KMQDHGREAIAEMVNFLDKHIGLSVVIVAGYEKDMERRFMTCNEGMPRRFPHVIRLSGYDSAQLTNLLLTFLMQKSPEIIFEDEESNYLYALINYTMQERTNIFSKHAGDMLNLAGHLIRAIYGSKDYTWSKTNHKNNNKLLLKGFNDYLRGEGLSIKN
;
A
#
# COMPACT_ATOMS: atom_id res chain seq x y z
N LYS A 1 12.61 21.94 26.17
CA LYS A 1 13.22 22.60 24.99
C LYS A 1 13.10 21.81 23.68
N MET A 2 12.55 20.59 23.65
CA MET A 2 12.48 19.76 22.42
C MET A 2 11.21 19.99 21.57
N GLN A 3 10.36 20.95 21.92
CA GLN A 3 9.07 21.21 21.23
C GLN A 3 9.12 22.37 20.22
N ASP A 4 10.18 23.18 20.17
CA ASP A 4 10.21 24.40 19.34
C ASP A 4 10.75 24.18 17.92
N HIS A 5 11.71 23.26 17.72
CA HIS A 5 12.35 23.07 16.41
C HIS A 5 11.38 22.67 15.28
N GLY A 6 10.33 21.89 15.60
CA GLY A 6 9.33 21.49 14.61
C GLY A 6 8.47 22.67 14.12
N ARG A 7 8.12 23.59 15.04
CA ARG A 7 7.38 24.81 14.69
C ARG A 7 8.28 25.81 13.95
N GLU A 8 9.52 25.96 14.38
CA GLU A 8 10.52 26.79 13.70
C GLU A 8 10.76 26.31 12.25
N ALA A 9 10.89 24.99 12.04
CA ALA A 9 11.05 24.43 10.70
C ALA A 9 9.84 24.68 9.79
N ILE A 10 8.62 24.54 10.32
CA ILE A 10 7.39 24.84 9.55
C ILE A 10 7.30 26.34 9.25
N ALA A 11 7.64 27.20 10.21
CA ALA A 11 7.66 28.64 10.01
C ALA A 11 8.67 29.04 8.92
N GLU A 12 9.86 28.46 8.91
CA GLU A 12 10.86 28.78 7.89
C GLU A 12 10.49 28.21 6.52
N MET A 13 9.87 27.03 6.44
CA MET A 13 9.29 26.52 5.20
C MET A 13 8.22 27.50 4.66
N VAL A 14 7.37 28.02 5.53
CA VAL A 14 6.36 29.02 5.17
C VAL A 14 7.01 30.32 4.66
N ASN A 15 8.04 30.83 5.35
CA ASN A 15 8.80 31.98 4.92
C ASN A 15 9.46 31.76 3.55
N PHE A 16 9.98 30.55 3.31
CA PHE A 16 10.58 30.17 2.04
C PHE A 16 9.55 30.21 0.89
N LEU A 17 8.36 29.64 1.12
CA LEU A 17 7.25 29.64 0.14
C LEU A 17 6.80 31.06 -0.23
N ASP A 18 6.78 31.99 0.72
CA ASP A 18 6.42 33.39 0.48
C ASP A 18 7.49 34.15 -0.32
N LYS A 19 8.78 33.89 -0.04
CA LYS A 19 9.89 34.60 -0.69
C LYS A 19 10.16 34.11 -2.12
N HIS A 20 9.79 32.87 -2.44
CA HIS A 20 10.16 32.21 -3.70
C HIS A 20 8.94 31.69 -4.48
N ILE A 21 7.88 32.50 -4.52
CA ILE A 21 6.65 32.17 -5.27
C ILE A 21 7.01 31.88 -6.74
N GLY A 22 6.52 30.75 -7.25
CA GLY A 22 6.73 30.33 -8.64
C GLY A 22 8.10 29.70 -8.93
N LEU A 23 8.99 29.61 -7.94
CA LEU A 23 10.32 29.02 -8.09
C LEU A 23 10.44 27.60 -7.51
N SER A 24 9.42 27.14 -6.77
CA SER A 24 9.41 25.82 -6.15
C SER A 24 8.00 25.23 -6.09
N VAL A 25 7.94 23.88 -6.03
CA VAL A 25 6.72 23.11 -5.76
C VAL A 25 6.99 22.28 -4.52
N VAL A 26 6.14 22.43 -3.49
CA VAL A 26 6.22 21.67 -2.25
C VAL A 26 5.00 20.76 -2.15
N ILE A 27 5.24 19.45 -2.06
CA ILE A 27 4.21 18.43 -1.85
C ILE A 27 4.37 17.87 -0.45
N VAL A 28 3.29 17.92 0.33
CA VAL A 28 3.21 17.34 1.67
C VAL A 28 2.19 16.21 1.67
N ALA A 29 2.52 15.12 2.36
CA ALA A 29 1.69 13.93 2.40
C ALA A 29 1.65 13.35 3.81
N GLY A 30 0.50 12.82 4.18
CA GLY A 30 0.26 12.23 5.48
C GLY A 30 -1.17 11.74 5.59
N TYR A 31 -1.51 11.10 6.71
CA TYR A 31 -2.89 10.69 6.97
C TYR A 31 -3.80 11.90 7.08
N GLU A 32 -4.95 11.83 6.42
CA GLU A 32 -5.94 12.92 6.31
C GLU A 32 -6.20 13.63 7.64
N LYS A 33 -6.49 12.85 8.71
CA LYS A 33 -6.77 13.38 10.04
C LYS A 33 -5.58 14.14 10.64
N ASP A 34 -4.35 13.65 10.45
CA ASP A 34 -3.16 14.31 10.98
C ASP A 34 -2.80 15.56 10.16
N MET A 35 -2.99 15.51 8.84
CA MET A 35 -2.82 16.66 7.97
C MET A 35 -3.77 17.79 8.35
N GLU A 36 -5.06 17.47 8.55
CA GLU A 36 -6.07 18.47 8.92
C GLU A 36 -5.89 19.00 10.35
N ARG A 37 -5.65 18.11 11.33
CA ARG A 37 -5.67 18.50 12.75
C ARG A 37 -4.35 19.02 13.28
N ARG A 38 -3.22 18.61 12.69
CA ARG A 38 -1.88 18.94 13.19
C ARG A 38 -1.11 19.82 12.23
N PHE A 39 -1.07 19.46 10.94
CA PHE A 39 -0.24 20.17 9.96
C PHE A 39 -0.87 21.50 9.53
N MET A 40 -2.13 21.47 9.08
CA MET A 40 -2.83 22.68 8.60
C MET A 40 -3.12 23.69 9.70
N THR A 41 -3.14 23.27 10.97
CA THR A 41 -3.38 24.13 12.14
C THR A 41 -2.09 24.63 12.79
N CYS A 42 -0.91 24.20 12.30
CA CYS A 42 0.37 24.59 12.91
C CYS A 42 0.66 26.09 12.76
N ASN A 43 0.13 26.74 11.73
CA ASN A 43 0.20 28.18 11.50
C ASN A 43 -1.05 28.62 10.72
N GLU A 44 -1.64 29.76 11.09
CA GLU A 44 -2.88 30.29 10.47
C GLU A 44 -2.79 30.44 8.95
N GLY A 45 -1.59 30.66 8.42
CA GLY A 45 -1.40 30.84 6.99
C GLY A 45 -1.14 29.56 6.18
N MET A 46 -1.16 28.37 6.81
CA MET A 46 -0.97 27.10 6.11
C MET A 46 -2.04 26.84 5.02
N PRO A 47 -3.35 27.02 5.27
CA PRO A 47 -4.38 26.74 4.26
C PRO A 47 -4.24 27.58 2.99
N ARG A 48 -3.73 28.81 3.10
CA ARG A 48 -3.51 29.70 1.93
C ARG A 48 -2.32 29.27 1.07
N ARG A 49 -1.31 28.65 1.67
CA ARG A 49 -0.06 28.23 1.01
C ARG A 49 -0.14 26.81 0.43
N PHE A 50 -1.09 26.01 0.93
CA PHE A 50 -1.44 24.70 0.39
C PHE A 50 -2.89 24.70 -0.12
N PRO A 51 -3.23 25.51 -1.14
CA PRO A 51 -4.60 25.64 -1.63
C PRO A 51 -5.10 24.39 -2.38
N HIS A 52 -4.17 23.54 -2.86
CA HIS A 52 -4.49 22.31 -3.54
C HIS A 52 -4.40 21.12 -2.57
N VAL A 53 -5.55 20.52 -2.28
CA VAL A 53 -5.65 19.33 -1.44
C VAL A 53 -6.16 18.17 -2.28
N ILE A 54 -5.34 17.13 -2.40
CA ILE A 54 -5.72 15.88 -3.06
C ILE A 54 -5.96 14.84 -1.98
N ARG A 55 -7.21 14.34 -1.89
CA ARG A 55 -7.57 13.24 -0.99
C ARG A 55 -7.44 11.93 -1.76
N LEU A 56 -6.57 11.05 -1.29
CA LEU A 56 -6.46 9.70 -1.81
C LEU A 56 -7.53 8.84 -1.14
N SER A 57 -8.53 8.44 -1.90
CA SER A 57 -9.55 7.50 -1.44
C SER A 57 -8.92 6.12 -1.20
N GLY A 58 -9.61 5.30 -0.40
CA GLY A 58 -9.25 3.89 -0.30
C GLY A 58 -9.32 3.19 -1.66
N TYR A 59 -8.63 2.06 -1.76
CA TYR A 59 -8.61 1.24 -2.97
C TYR A 59 -9.69 0.16 -2.91
N ASP A 60 -10.35 -0.09 -4.03
CA ASP A 60 -11.20 -1.25 -4.19
C ASP A 60 -10.37 -2.54 -4.40
N SER A 61 -11.05 -3.70 -4.38
CA SER A 61 -10.41 -5.01 -4.57
C SER A 61 -9.61 -5.10 -5.88
N ALA A 62 -10.08 -4.47 -6.97
CA ALA A 62 -9.43 -4.53 -8.26
C ALA A 62 -8.15 -3.67 -8.27
N GLN A 63 -8.21 -2.48 -7.69
CA GLN A 63 -7.07 -1.60 -7.56
C GLN A 63 -5.99 -2.18 -6.63
N LEU A 64 -6.37 -2.80 -5.51
CA LEU A 64 -5.44 -3.53 -4.64
C LEU A 64 -4.79 -4.70 -5.38
N THR A 65 -5.56 -5.45 -6.17
CA THR A 65 -5.02 -6.54 -6.99
C THR A 65 -3.99 -6.02 -7.99
N ASN A 66 -4.28 -4.91 -8.69
CA ASN A 66 -3.34 -4.31 -9.64
C ASN A 66 -2.05 -3.82 -8.96
N LEU A 67 -2.16 -3.21 -7.79
CA LEU A 67 -0.99 -2.84 -6.97
C LEU A 67 -0.18 -4.07 -6.57
N LEU A 68 -0.84 -5.14 -6.13
CA LEU A 68 -0.19 -6.39 -5.76
C LEU A 68 0.58 -6.99 -6.95
N LEU A 69 -0.06 -7.10 -8.12
CA LEU A 69 0.59 -7.61 -9.34
C LEU A 69 1.79 -6.74 -9.74
N THR A 70 1.68 -5.41 -9.62
CA THR A 70 2.79 -4.48 -9.86
C THR A 70 3.98 -4.78 -8.93
N PHE A 71 3.73 -5.00 -7.63
CA PHE A 71 4.80 -5.34 -6.69
C PHE A 71 5.39 -6.72 -6.93
N LEU A 72 4.58 -7.70 -7.32
CA LEU A 72 5.05 -9.04 -7.67
C LEU A 72 5.99 -8.99 -8.88
N MET A 73 5.59 -8.30 -9.95
CA MET A 73 6.43 -8.10 -11.14
C MET A 73 7.74 -7.36 -10.82
N GLN A 74 7.71 -6.37 -9.93
CA GLN A 74 8.92 -5.65 -9.52
C GLN A 74 9.87 -6.51 -8.70
N LYS A 75 9.33 -7.35 -7.80
CA LYS A 75 10.13 -8.22 -6.92
C LYS A 75 10.64 -9.47 -7.64
N SER A 76 9.92 -9.92 -8.65
CA SER A 76 10.21 -11.14 -9.40
C SER A 76 9.79 -11.00 -10.87
N PRO A 77 10.59 -10.29 -11.69
CA PRO A 77 10.27 -10.06 -13.10
C PRO A 77 10.24 -11.33 -13.97
N GLU A 78 10.86 -12.41 -13.51
CA GLU A 78 10.90 -13.70 -14.20
C GLU A 78 9.63 -14.55 -14.01
N ILE A 79 8.84 -14.24 -12.97
CA ILE A 79 7.55 -14.89 -12.72
C ILE A 79 6.47 -14.14 -13.50
N ILE A 80 5.83 -14.87 -14.40
CA ILE A 80 4.69 -14.38 -15.17
C ILE A 80 3.41 -14.85 -14.47
N PHE A 81 2.59 -13.89 -14.07
CA PHE A 81 1.24 -14.11 -13.57
C PHE A 81 0.27 -13.96 -14.74
N GLU A 82 -0.38 -15.05 -15.15
CA GLU A 82 -1.39 -14.99 -16.21
C GLU A 82 -2.75 -14.61 -15.62
N ASP A 83 -3.78 -14.55 -16.48
CA ASP A 83 -5.14 -14.19 -16.08
C ASP A 83 -5.67 -15.12 -14.99
N GLU A 84 -5.32 -16.42 -15.02
CA GLU A 84 -5.76 -17.40 -14.03
C GLU A 84 -5.25 -17.07 -12.62
N GLU A 85 -3.95 -16.79 -12.45
CA GLU A 85 -3.39 -16.40 -11.16
C GLU A 85 -3.86 -15.00 -10.72
N SER A 86 -4.02 -14.08 -11.66
CA SER A 86 -4.50 -12.72 -11.39
C SER A 86 -5.93 -12.72 -10.88
N ASN A 87 -6.81 -13.50 -11.53
CA ASN A 87 -8.20 -13.71 -11.11
C ASN A 87 -8.28 -14.42 -9.76
N TYR A 88 -7.40 -15.38 -9.50
CA TYR A 88 -7.34 -16.07 -8.22
C TYR A 88 -6.94 -15.11 -7.08
N LEU A 89 -5.92 -14.28 -7.28
CA LEU A 89 -5.52 -13.26 -6.30
C LEU A 89 -6.63 -12.23 -6.06
N TYR A 90 -7.32 -11.80 -7.12
CA TYR A 90 -8.50 -10.93 -7.00
C TYR A 90 -9.58 -11.57 -6.12
N ALA A 91 -9.91 -12.84 -6.36
CA ALA A 91 -10.90 -13.56 -5.57
C ALA A 91 -10.53 -13.63 -4.09
N LEU A 92 -9.25 -13.91 -3.77
CA LEU A 92 -8.76 -13.93 -2.39
C LEU A 92 -8.85 -12.55 -1.73
N ILE A 93 -8.39 -11.49 -2.40
CA ILE A 93 -8.48 -10.11 -1.90
C ILE A 93 -9.93 -9.74 -1.64
N ASN A 94 -10.80 -9.94 -2.64
CA ASN A 94 -12.20 -9.56 -2.56
C ASN A 94 -12.94 -10.31 -1.44
N TYR A 95 -12.74 -11.63 -1.33
CA TYR A 95 -13.29 -12.43 -0.24
C TYR A 95 -12.86 -11.89 1.12
N THR A 96 -11.56 -11.63 1.28
CA THR A 96 -10.99 -11.17 2.55
C THR A 96 -11.52 -9.79 2.94
N MET A 97 -11.72 -8.88 1.98
CA MET A 97 -12.31 -7.57 2.22
C MET A 97 -13.79 -7.64 2.62
N GLN A 98 -14.53 -8.63 2.10
CA GLN A 98 -15.93 -8.88 2.48
C GLN A 98 -16.02 -9.43 3.92
N GLU A 99 -15.11 -10.32 4.30
CA GLU A 99 -15.04 -10.88 5.67
C GLU A 99 -14.58 -9.85 6.70
N ARG A 100 -13.67 -8.94 6.33
CA ARG A 100 -13.13 -7.93 7.25
C ARG A 100 -12.80 -6.61 6.55
N THR A 101 -13.64 -5.61 6.76
CA THR A 101 -13.60 -4.30 6.08
C THR A 101 -12.28 -3.54 6.22
N ASN A 102 -11.47 -3.80 7.26
CA ASN A 102 -10.23 -3.06 7.56
C ASN A 102 -8.95 -3.89 7.44
N ILE A 103 -9.00 -5.07 6.82
CA ILE A 103 -7.82 -5.95 6.75
C ILE A 103 -6.68 -5.37 5.90
N PHE A 104 -7.01 -4.54 4.91
CA PHE A 104 -6.03 -3.84 4.06
C PHE A 104 -6.03 -2.33 4.33
N SER A 105 -6.09 -1.93 5.60
CA SER A 105 -6.19 -0.52 6.02
C SER A 105 -4.97 0.34 5.65
N LYS A 106 -3.81 -0.25 5.39
CA LYS A 106 -2.59 0.42 4.91
C LYS A 106 -2.44 0.34 3.39
N HIS A 107 -3.44 -0.18 2.68
CA HIS A 107 -3.55 -0.14 1.23
C HIS A 107 -2.32 -0.70 0.52
N ALA A 108 -1.59 0.12 -0.23
CA ALA A 108 -0.38 -0.28 -0.94
C ALA A 108 0.68 -0.90 -0.02
N GLY A 109 0.78 -0.44 1.23
CA GLY A 109 1.70 -1.03 2.21
C GLY A 109 1.38 -2.49 2.52
N ASP A 110 0.09 -2.83 2.59
CA ASP A 110 -0.36 -4.20 2.82
C ASP A 110 -0.11 -5.07 1.59
N MET A 111 -0.37 -4.55 0.38
CA MET A 111 -0.07 -5.26 -0.87
C MET A 111 1.43 -5.52 -1.04
N LEU A 112 2.29 -4.58 -0.62
CA LEU A 112 3.74 -4.76 -0.66
C LEU A 112 4.21 -5.89 0.28
N ASN A 113 3.64 -5.94 1.48
CA ASN A 113 3.92 -7.01 2.44
C ASN A 113 3.41 -8.36 1.93
N LEU A 114 2.16 -8.40 1.46
CA LEU A 114 1.54 -9.57 0.87
C LEU A 114 2.37 -10.10 -0.31
N ALA A 115 2.84 -9.23 -1.22
CA ALA A 115 3.74 -9.62 -2.30
C ALA A 115 5.00 -10.32 -1.76
N GLY A 116 5.59 -9.80 -0.67
CA GLY A 116 6.73 -10.44 -0.01
C GLY A 116 6.43 -11.85 0.51
N HIS A 117 5.25 -12.07 1.08
CA HIS A 117 4.81 -13.40 1.52
C HIS A 117 4.56 -14.36 0.35
N LEU A 118 3.94 -13.89 -0.73
CA LEU A 118 3.71 -14.67 -1.95
C LEU A 118 5.02 -15.11 -2.59
N ILE A 119 5.97 -14.18 -2.79
CA ILE A 119 7.29 -14.50 -3.34
C ILE A 119 8.03 -15.51 -2.46
N ARG A 120 8.00 -15.33 -1.13
CA ARG A 120 8.59 -16.31 -0.21
C ARG A 120 7.95 -17.69 -0.34
N ALA A 121 6.63 -17.77 -0.52
CA ALA A 121 5.95 -19.04 -0.73
C ALA A 121 6.33 -19.69 -2.07
N ILE A 122 6.42 -18.89 -3.14
CA ILE A 122 6.78 -19.37 -4.48
C ILE A 122 8.19 -19.96 -4.51
N TYR A 123 9.19 -19.23 -4.01
CA TYR A 123 10.59 -19.70 -4.04
C TYR A 123 10.95 -20.66 -2.90
N GLY A 124 10.23 -20.58 -1.77
CA GLY A 124 10.55 -21.32 -0.55
C GLY A 124 9.76 -22.62 -0.39
N SER A 125 8.86 -22.96 -1.32
CA SER A 125 8.08 -24.19 -1.25
C SER A 125 8.93 -25.41 -1.60
N LYS A 126 8.78 -26.49 -0.82
CA LYS A 126 9.38 -27.79 -1.11
C LYS A 126 8.44 -28.72 -1.88
N ASP A 127 7.14 -28.47 -1.78
CA ASP A 127 6.09 -29.37 -2.25
C ASP A 127 5.58 -28.99 -3.65
N TYR A 128 5.81 -27.74 -4.04
CA TYR A 128 5.26 -27.12 -5.24
C TYR A 128 6.29 -26.18 -5.86
N THR A 129 6.37 -26.15 -7.19
CA THR A 129 7.26 -25.28 -7.96
C THR A 129 6.43 -24.45 -8.92
N TRP A 130 6.69 -23.14 -9.03
CA TRP A 130 5.99 -22.30 -10.00
C TRP A 130 6.14 -22.83 -11.43
N SER A 131 5.05 -22.85 -12.18
CA SER A 131 5.06 -23.30 -13.57
C SER A 131 4.04 -22.56 -14.42
N LYS A 132 4.42 -22.17 -15.63
CA LYS A 132 3.52 -21.52 -16.60
C LYS A 132 2.34 -22.38 -17.04
N THR A 133 2.42 -23.70 -16.89
CA THR A 133 1.39 -24.64 -17.38
C THR A 133 0.58 -25.29 -16.27
N ASN A 134 0.90 -25.02 -15.00
CA ASN A 134 0.26 -25.67 -13.86
C ASN A 134 -0.34 -24.66 -12.88
N HIS A 135 -1.38 -23.97 -13.33
CA HIS A 135 -2.07 -22.95 -12.54
C HIS A 135 -2.66 -23.49 -11.24
N LYS A 136 -3.15 -24.74 -11.21
CA LYS A 136 -3.63 -25.38 -9.97
C LYS A 136 -2.54 -25.48 -8.91
N ASN A 137 -1.30 -25.78 -9.30
CA ASN A 137 -0.16 -25.79 -8.41
C ASN A 137 0.23 -24.36 -7.98
N ASN A 138 0.23 -23.40 -8.91
CA ASN A 138 0.50 -22.00 -8.60
C ASN A 138 -0.51 -21.46 -7.57
N ASN A 139 -1.80 -21.77 -7.73
CA ASN A 139 -2.83 -21.36 -6.78
C ASN A 139 -2.58 -21.89 -5.36
N LYS A 140 -2.01 -23.09 -5.21
CA LYS A 140 -1.60 -23.61 -3.89
C LYS A 140 -0.44 -22.81 -3.28
N LEU A 141 0.55 -22.43 -4.10
CA LEU A 141 1.65 -21.56 -3.68
C LEU A 141 1.12 -20.19 -3.24
N LEU A 142 0.24 -19.60 -4.04
CA LEU A 142 -0.37 -18.30 -3.78
C LEU A 142 -1.21 -18.32 -2.51
N LEU A 143 -2.08 -19.33 -2.34
CA LEU A 143 -2.89 -19.45 -1.14
C LEU A 143 -2.03 -19.64 0.11
N LYS A 144 -0.95 -20.41 0.04
CA LYS A 144 0.00 -20.57 1.14
C LYS A 144 0.61 -19.23 1.56
N GLY A 145 1.15 -18.48 0.60
CA GLY A 145 1.73 -17.15 0.88
C GLY A 145 0.67 -16.16 1.39
N PHE A 146 -0.53 -16.19 0.83
CA PHE A 146 -1.64 -15.34 1.26
C PHE A 146 -2.04 -15.65 2.71
N ASN A 147 -2.19 -16.93 3.06
CA ASN A 147 -2.49 -17.35 4.43
C ASN A 147 -1.35 -17.04 5.41
N ASP A 148 -0.09 -17.10 4.97
CA ASP A 148 1.04 -16.68 5.80
C ASP A 148 0.99 -15.18 6.12
N TYR A 149 0.54 -14.35 5.20
CA TYR A 149 0.25 -12.93 5.46
C TYR A 149 -0.93 -12.78 6.44
N LEU A 150 -2.05 -13.46 6.17
CA LEU A 150 -3.27 -13.37 7.00
C LEU A 150 -3.09 -13.88 8.43
N ARG A 151 -2.13 -14.78 8.68
CA ARG A 151 -1.83 -15.27 10.03
C ARG A 151 -1.47 -14.14 10.98
N GLY A 152 -0.77 -13.11 10.49
CA GLY A 152 -0.46 -11.89 11.28
C GLY A 152 -1.71 -11.11 11.67
N GLU A 153 -2.77 -11.23 10.88
CA GLU A 153 -4.07 -10.57 11.07
C GLU A 153 -5.09 -11.46 11.80
N GLY A 154 -4.73 -12.69 12.16
CA GLY A 154 -5.60 -13.65 12.84
C GLY A 154 -6.65 -14.31 11.94
N LEU A 155 -6.41 -14.36 10.62
CA LEU A 155 -7.30 -14.97 9.64
C LEU A 155 -6.61 -16.10 8.86
N SER A 156 -7.42 -16.99 8.28
CA SER A 156 -6.97 -18.03 7.36
C SER A 156 -8.11 -18.42 6.43
N ILE A 157 -7.78 -18.59 5.15
CA ILE A 157 -8.69 -19.10 4.13
C ILE A 157 -8.45 -20.61 4.00
N LYS A 158 -9.53 -21.41 4.00
CA LYS A 158 -9.45 -22.86 3.77
C LYS A 158 -9.46 -23.15 2.26
N ASN A 159 -8.76 -24.21 1.87
CA ASN A 159 -8.81 -24.77 0.51
C ASN A 159 -10.22 -25.28 0.16
#